data_AF-A0A536WGR4-F1
#
_entry.id   AF-A0A536WGR4-F1
#
_cell.length_a   1.000
_cell.length_b   1.000
_cell.length_c   1.000
_cell.angle_alpha   90.00
_cell.angle_beta   90.00
_cell.angle_gamma   90.00
#
_symmetry.space_group_name_H-M   'P 1'
#
loop_
_entity.id
_entity.type
_entity.pdbx_description
1 polymer ?
#
loop_
_entity_poly.entity_id
_entity_poly.type
_entity_poly.pdbx_seq_one_letter_code
_entity_poly.pdbx_strand_id
1 'polypeptide(L)'
;MIKGLHHNAYRCRDSGETRQFYEDFLGLPLAGTLEIRETKSGRKTAALHTFYRLDDGSFLAFFEAPDMPFAFKPQHDFDLHIALEVDAAVLGDMLAKGKARGIETRGTRELLDRWQSSKVQQATNGG
;
A
#
# COMPACT_ATOMS: atom_id res chain seq x y z
N MET A 1 -0.52 0.03 -27.09
CA MET A 1 -1.01 1.19 -26.31
C MET A 1 -1.33 0.74 -24.89
N ILE A 2 -0.96 1.53 -23.87
CA ILE A 2 -1.18 1.28 -22.44
C ILE A 2 -2.50 1.94 -22.01
N LYS A 3 -3.33 1.26 -21.20
CA LYS A 3 -4.69 1.73 -20.87
C LYS A 3 -4.84 2.37 -19.48
N GLY A 4 -3.99 2.01 -18.52
CA GLY A 4 -4.09 2.45 -17.12
C GLY A 4 -3.26 1.56 -16.21
N LEU A 5 -3.30 1.84 -14.91
CA LEU A 5 -2.69 0.99 -13.89
C LEU A 5 -3.58 -0.24 -13.67
N HIS A 6 -3.06 -1.44 -13.91
CA HIS A 6 -3.79 -2.66 -13.50
C HIS A 6 -3.60 -2.91 -12.01
N HIS A 7 -2.35 -2.90 -11.54
CA HIS A 7 -2.02 -2.99 -10.12
C HIS A 7 -0.61 -2.48 -9.89
N ASN A 8 -0.32 -2.03 -8.66
CA ASN A 8 1.04 -1.76 -8.20
C ASN A 8 1.37 -2.69 -7.03
N ALA A 9 2.55 -3.32 -7.03
CA ALA A 9 2.89 -4.38 -6.10
C ALA A 9 4.12 -4.05 -5.23
N TYR A 10 4.03 -4.36 -3.94
CA TYR A 10 5.09 -4.13 -2.96
C TYR A 10 5.46 -5.40 -2.20
N ARG A 11 6.62 -5.36 -1.53
CA ARG A 11 7.00 -6.38 -0.54
C ARG A 11 6.36 -6.03 0.80
N CYS A 12 5.77 -7.00 1.49
CA CYS A 12 5.36 -6.88 2.89
C CYS A 12 6.06 -7.94 3.76
N ARG A 13 6.05 -7.71 5.07
CA ARG A 13 6.55 -8.67 6.06
C ARG A 13 5.48 -9.65 6.51
N ASP A 14 4.26 -9.15 6.66
CA ASP A 14 3.10 -9.88 7.17
C ASP A 14 1.84 -9.37 6.43
N SER A 15 1.13 -10.29 5.79
CA SER A 15 -0.08 -9.96 5.02
C SER A 15 -1.26 -9.61 5.94
N GLY A 16 -1.29 -10.10 7.17
CA GLY A 16 -2.30 -9.77 8.17
C GLY A 16 -2.18 -8.33 8.68
N GLU A 17 -0.97 -7.89 9.01
CA GLU A 17 -0.69 -6.48 9.35
C GLU A 17 -0.97 -5.55 8.15
N THR A 18 -0.56 -5.99 6.95
CA THR A 18 -0.86 -5.29 5.71
C THR A 18 -2.38 -5.14 5.53
N ARG A 19 -3.14 -6.21 5.76
CA ARG A 19 -4.60 -6.18 5.67
C ARG A 19 -5.22 -5.21 6.67
N GLN A 20 -4.76 -5.20 7.91
CA GLN A 20 -5.26 -4.24 8.92
C GLN A 20 -5.07 -2.79 8.47
N PHE A 21 -3.96 -2.46 7.81
CA PHE A 21 -3.76 -1.12 7.30
C PHE A 21 -4.61 -0.82 6.06
N TYR A 22 -4.54 -1.64 5.01
CA TYR A 22 -5.20 -1.30 3.75
C TYR A 22 -6.71 -1.54 3.80
N GLU A 23 -7.18 -2.56 4.50
CA GLU A 23 -8.62 -2.83 4.66
C GLU A 23 -9.22 -2.04 5.82
N ASP A 24 -8.71 -2.17 7.05
CA ASP A 24 -9.39 -1.56 8.21
C ASP A 24 -9.11 -0.05 8.37
N PHE A 25 -7.91 0.41 7.99
CA PHE A 25 -7.56 1.83 8.06
C PHE A 25 -7.92 2.57 6.77
N LEU A 26 -7.47 2.14 5.60
CA LEU A 26 -7.79 2.84 4.35
C LEU A 26 -9.17 2.49 3.76
N GLY A 27 -9.79 1.39 4.18
CA GLY A 27 -11.11 0.97 3.68
C GLY A 27 -11.05 0.25 2.33
N LEU A 28 -9.87 -0.15 1.86
CA LEU A 28 -9.71 -0.84 0.58
C LEU A 28 -10.04 -2.33 0.76
N PRO A 29 -11.07 -2.86 0.08
CA PRO A 29 -11.47 -4.25 0.27
C PRO A 29 -10.41 -5.21 -0.26
N LEU A 30 -10.11 -6.27 0.49
CA LEU A 30 -9.35 -7.41 0.00
C LEU A 30 -10.14 -8.10 -1.11
N ALA A 31 -9.69 -7.92 -2.36
CA ALA A 31 -10.37 -8.43 -3.55
C ALA A 31 -9.85 -9.79 -4.00
N GLY A 32 -8.67 -10.19 -3.56
CA GLY A 32 -8.10 -11.48 -3.93
C GLY A 32 -6.86 -11.86 -3.14
N THR A 33 -6.61 -13.15 -3.08
CA THR A 33 -5.41 -13.75 -2.48
C THR A 33 -4.95 -14.89 -3.36
N LEU A 34 -3.68 -14.88 -3.73
CA LEU A 34 -3.06 -15.91 -4.54
C LEU A 34 -1.91 -16.55 -3.77
N GLU A 35 -2.00 -17.85 -3.55
CA GLU A 35 -0.90 -18.65 -3.04
C GLU A 35 0.03 -19.05 -4.19
N ILE A 36 1.31 -18.76 -4.04
CA ILE A 36 2.36 -19.10 -5.00
C ILE A 36 3.22 -20.17 -4.35
N ARG A 37 3.13 -21.40 -4.88
CA ARG A 37 3.89 -22.57 -4.41
C ARG A 37 5.17 -22.83 -5.19
N GLU A 38 5.32 -22.20 -6.36
CA GLU A 38 6.46 -22.38 -7.25
C GLU A 38 6.79 -21.06 -7.94
N THR A 39 8.07 -20.70 -8.02
CA THR A 39 8.54 -19.53 -8.76
C THR A 39 8.48 -19.78 -10.26
N LYS A 40 8.60 -18.71 -11.07
CA LYS A 40 8.69 -18.84 -12.54
C LYS A 40 9.86 -19.72 -13.02
N SER A 41 10.89 -19.93 -12.19
CA SER A 41 12.05 -20.78 -12.50
C SER A 41 11.89 -22.23 -12.01
N GLY A 42 10.72 -22.62 -11.50
CA GLY A 42 10.47 -23.97 -10.98
C GLY A 42 10.92 -24.21 -9.53
N ARG A 43 11.33 -23.16 -8.80
CA ARG A 43 11.76 -23.31 -7.40
C ARG A 43 10.54 -23.32 -6.49
N LYS A 44 10.42 -24.31 -5.59
CA LYS A 44 9.39 -24.30 -4.54
C LYS A 44 9.50 -23.03 -3.67
N THR A 45 8.36 -22.44 -3.35
CA THR A 45 8.24 -21.25 -2.51
C THR A 45 6.90 -21.31 -1.75
N ALA A 46 6.71 -20.42 -0.80
CA ALA A 46 5.45 -20.28 -0.06
C ALA A 46 5.14 -18.78 0.05
N ALA A 47 4.88 -18.17 -1.10
CA ALA A 47 4.61 -16.75 -1.18
C ALA A 47 3.10 -16.49 -1.26
N LEU A 48 2.63 -15.46 -0.58
CA LEU A 48 1.27 -14.97 -0.66
C LEU A 48 1.24 -13.67 -1.45
N HIS A 49 0.25 -13.53 -2.34
CA HIS A 49 0.01 -12.30 -3.06
C HIS A 49 -1.43 -11.80 -2.82
N THR A 50 -1.57 -10.69 -2.09
CA THR A 50 -2.86 -10.12 -1.70
C THR A 50 -3.16 -8.84 -2.48
N PHE A 51 -4.43 -8.62 -2.85
CA PHE A 51 -4.87 -7.49 -3.68
C PHE A 51 -5.98 -6.68 -2.98
N TYR A 52 -5.77 -5.37 -2.86
CA TYR A 52 -6.70 -4.40 -2.28
C TYR A 52 -7.20 -3.47 -3.38
N ARG A 53 -8.52 -3.44 -3.60
CA ARG A 53 -9.12 -2.76 -4.76
C ARG A 53 -9.36 -1.27 -4.50
N LEU A 54 -9.03 -0.44 -5.49
CA LEU A 54 -9.39 0.97 -5.58
C LEU A 54 -10.73 1.15 -6.31
N ASP A 55 -11.36 2.32 -6.19
CA ASP A 55 -12.68 2.58 -6.78
C ASP A 55 -12.72 2.51 -8.31
N ASP A 56 -11.58 2.76 -8.97
CA ASP A 56 -11.43 2.63 -10.43
C ASP A 56 -11.26 1.17 -10.91
N GLY A 57 -11.23 0.21 -9.97
CA GLY A 57 -11.04 -1.20 -10.25
C GLY A 57 -9.56 -1.65 -10.35
N SER A 58 -8.60 -0.74 -10.19
CA SER A 58 -7.18 -1.09 -10.06
C SER A 58 -6.86 -1.59 -8.64
N PHE A 59 -5.63 -2.08 -8.42
CA PHE A 59 -5.25 -2.70 -7.14
C PHE A 59 -3.92 -2.21 -6.57
N LEU A 60 -3.87 -2.09 -5.25
CA LEU A 60 -2.63 -2.19 -4.51
C LEU A 60 -2.41 -3.65 -4.12
N ALA A 61 -1.22 -4.18 -4.40
CA ALA A 61 -0.91 -5.57 -4.17
C ALA A 61 0.35 -5.74 -3.32
N PHE A 62 0.42 -6.85 -2.58
CA PHE A 62 1.53 -7.11 -1.66
C PHE A 62 1.99 -8.55 -1.79
N PHE A 63 3.30 -8.75 -1.80
CA PHE A 63 3.93 -10.06 -1.70
C PHE A 63 4.45 -10.27 -0.29
N GLU A 64 4.01 -11.33 0.36
CA GLU A 64 4.69 -11.94 1.49
C GLU A 64 5.44 -13.15 0.97
N ALA A 65 6.77 -13.15 1.01
CA ALA A 65 7.56 -14.32 0.60
C ALA A 65 8.72 -14.53 1.57
N PRO A 66 8.47 -15.27 2.67
CA PRO A 66 9.42 -15.40 3.78
C PRO A 66 10.68 -16.18 3.37
N ASP A 67 10.63 -16.99 2.31
CA ASP A 67 11.76 -17.74 1.76
C ASP A 67 12.66 -16.90 0.85
N MET A 68 12.32 -15.63 0.61
CA MET A 68 13.09 -14.71 -0.23
C MET A 68 13.63 -13.54 0.60
N PRO A 69 14.96 -13.47 0.86
CA PRO A 69 15.55 -12.40 1.64
C PRO A 69 15.21 -11.02 1.05
N PHE A 70 14.77 -10.11 1.92
CA PHE A 70 14.51 -8.72 1.56
C PHE A 70 14.85 -7.81 2.73
N ALA A 71 15.65 -6.78 2.47
CA ALA A 71 16.01 -5.78 3.47
C ALA A 71 15.05 -4.59 3.39
N PHE A 72 14.22 -4.42 4.41
CA PHE A 72 13.44 -3.19 4.59
C PHE A 72 14.36 -2.16 5.23
N LYS A 73 14.90 -1.28 4.40
CA LYS A 73 15.78 -0.19 4.81
C LYS A 73 14.96 1.09 5.01
N PRO A 74 15.37 1.99 5.92
CA PRO A 74 14.89 3.36 5.90
C PRO A 74 15.14 3.96 4.51
N GLN A 75 14.13 4.62 3.95
CA GLN A 75 14.18 5.25 2.62
C GLN A 75 13.88 6.74 2.76
N HIS A 76 14.42 7.56 1.86
CA HIS A 76 13.99 8.96 1.78
C HIS A 76 12.53 9.00 1.33
N ASP A 77 11.77 9.99 1.79
CA ASP A 77 10.35 10.15 1.43
C ASP A 77 10.09 10.44 -0.06
N PHE A 78 11.15 10.68 -0.85
CA PHE A 78 11.09 10.82 -2.30
C PHE A 78 11.32 9.49 -3.03
N ASP A 79 11.96 8.50 -2.39
CA ASP A 79 12.40 7.28 -3.07
C ASP A 79 11.24 6.30 -3.33
N LEU A 80 10.34 6.16 -2.36
CA LEU A 80 9.25 5.20 -2.43
C LEU A 80 7.99 5.75 -1.75
N HIS A 81 7.03 6.17 -2.57
CA HIS A 81 5.71 6.59 -2.12
C HIS A 81 4.65 6.23 -3.17
N ILE A 82 3.41 6.16 -2.72
CA ILE A 82 2.24 6.17 -3.58
C ILE A 82 1.33 7.32 -3.18
N ALA A 83 0.82 8.00 -4.20
CA ALA A 83 -0.17 9.05 -4.07
C ALA A 83 -1.49 8.50 -4.60
N LEU A 84 -2.53 8.56 -3.76
CA LEU A 84 -3.89 8.21 -4.13
C LEU A 84 -4.72 9.49 -4.12
N GLU A 85 -5.51 9.68 -5.16
CA GLU A 85 -6.47 10.78 -5.25
C GLU A 85 -7.70 10.44 -4.41
N VAL A 86 -8.18 11.44 -3.67
CA VAL A 86 -9.40 11.35 -2.85
C VAL A 86 -10.12 12.69 -2.89
N ASP A 87 -11.43 12.67 -2.64
CA ASP A 87 -12.18 13.90 -2.44
C ASP A 87 -11.66 14.70 -1.23
N ALA A 88 -11.79 16.01 -1.29
CA ALA A 88 -11.35 16.92 -0.23
C ALA A 88 -11.92 16.57 1.16
N ALA A 89 -13.19 16.13 1.22
CA ALA A 89 -13.83 15.70 2.45
C ALA A 89 -13.16 14.44 3.03
N VAL A 90 -12.86 13.45 2.18
CA VAL A 90 -12.19 12.20 2.56
C VAL A 90 -10.80 12.48 3.08
N LEU A 91 -10.06 13.42 2.48
CA LEU A 91 -8.73 13.82 2.97
C LEU A 91 -8.79 14.30 4.43
N GLY A 92 -9.76 15.18 4.77
CA GLY A 92 -9.93 15.68 6.12
C GLY A 92 -10.18 14.58 7.15
N ASP A 93 -11.10 13.67 6.83
CA ASP A 93 -11.46 12.54 7.69
C ASP A 93 -10.28 11.57 7.89
N MET A 94 -9.53 11.28 6.82
CA MET A 94 -8.35 10.40 6.88
C MET A 94 -7.21 11.02 7.68
N LEU A 95 -6.97 12.33 7.57
CA LEU A 95 -6.00 13.03 8.41
C LEU A 95 -6.37 12.96 9.90
N ALA A 96 -7.64 13.11 10.23
CA ALA A 96 -8.13 12.98 11.61
C ALA A 96 -8.01 11.54 12.12
N LYS A 97 -8.42 10.55 11.31
CA LYS A 97 -8.33 9.11 11.62
C LYS A 97 -6.87 8.68 11.84
N GLY A 98 -5.94 9.13 11.01
CA GLY A 98 -4.51 8.84 11.12
C GLY A 98 -3.92 9.34 12.44
N LYS A 99 -4.19 10.61 12.78
CA LYS A 99 -3.78 11.20 14.06
C LYS A 99 -4.34 10.45 15.26
N ALA A 100 -5.62 10.09 15.23
CA ALA A 100 -6.28 9.37 16.31
C ALA A 100 -5.70 7.96 16.54
N ARG A 101 -5.13 7.33 15.50
CA ARG A 101 -4.46 6.03 15.58
C ARG A 101 -2.94 6.11 15.78
N GLY A 102 -2.39 7.31 15.98
CA GLY A 102 -0.94 7.50 16.16
C GLY A 102 -0.11 7.24 14.90
N ILE A 103 -0.72 7.27 13.71
CA ILE A 103 -0.03 7.10 12.43
C ILE A 103 0.60 8.46 12.04
N GLU A 104 1.86 8.45 11.60
CA GLU A 104 2.52 9.67 11.12
C GLU A 104 1.70 10.28 9.97
N THR A 105 1.18 11.48 10.21
CA THR A 105 0.22 12.12 9.32
C THR A 105 0.67 13.54 9.05
N ARG A 106 0.97 13.86 7.79
CA ARG A 106 1.37 15.21 7.35
C ARG A 106 0.22 15.82 6.53
N GLY A 107 -0.18 17.04 6.89
CA GLY A 107 -1.23 17.79 6.19
C GLY A 107 -0.75 18.34 4.84
N THR A 108 -1.62 19.10 4.18
CA THR A 108 -1.28 19.78 2.92
C THR A 108 -0.14 20.78 3.15
N ARG A 109 0.90 20.71 2.30
CA ARG A 109 1.85 21.83 2.09
C ARG A 109 1.39 22.58 0.84
N GLU A 110 1.45 23.91 0.87
CA GLU A 110 0.94 24.87 -0.15
C GLU A 110 1.25 24.56 -1.64
N LEU A 111 2.17 23.64 -1.95
CA LEU A 111 2.48 23.22 -3.34
C LEU A 111 1.57 22.09 -3.88
N LEU A 112 0.67 21.53 -3.07
CA LEU A 112 -0.22 20.41 -3.42
C LEU A 112 -1.70 20.80 -3.63
N ASP A 113 -2.05 22.09 -3.64
CA ASP A 113 -3.45 22.53 -3.83
C ASP A 113 -4.00 22.24 -5.24
N ARG A 114 -3.15 21.80 -6.19
CA ARG A 114 -3.57 21.29 -7.51
C ARG A 114 -3.68 19.77 -7.61
N TRP A 115 -3.22 19.03 -6.61
CA TRP A 115 -3.21 17.57 -6.56
C TRP A 115 -3.44 17.13 -5.11
N GLN A 116 -4.70 16.95 -4.71
CA GLN A 116 -5.05 16.44 -3.39
C GLN A 116 -4.56 15.00 -3.26
N SER A 117 -3.31 14.84 -2.83
CA SER A 117 -2.68 13.55 -2.59
C SER A 117 -2.16 13.50 -1.16
N SER A 118 -2.71 12.60 -0.36
CA SER A 118 -2.07 12.19 0.88
C SER A 118 -0.96 11.19 0.54
N LYS A 119 0.27 11.48 0.96
CA LYS A 119 1.36 10.50 0.90
C LYS A 119 1.01 9.35 1.83
N VAL A 120 0.64 8.18 1.28
CA VAL A 120 0.72 6.93 2.02
C VAL A 120 2.16 6.46 1.85
N GLN A 121 3.05 6.93 2.73
CA GLN A 121 4.32 6.26 2.91
C GLN A 121 3.99 4.85 3.37
N GLN A 122 4.59 3.84 2.75
CA GLN A 122 4.31 2.44 3.09
C GLN A 122 4.34 2.30 4.62
N ALA A 123 3.22 1.90 5.20
CA ALA A 123 3.18 1.34 6.53
C ALA A 123 3.88 -0.02 6.46
N THR A 124 5.20 0.01 6.26
CA THR A 124 6.08 -1.15 6.39
C THR A 124 7.12 -0.77 7.42
N ASN A 125 6.66 -0.88 8.67
CA ASN A 125 7.45 -0.94 9.90
C ASN A 125 8.28 0.31 10.18
N GLY A 126 7.67 1.23 10.95
CA GLY A 126 8.42 2.16 11.78
C GLY A 126 9.42 1.41 12.66
N GLY A 127 10.53 2.09 12.96
CA GLY A 127 11.44 1.69 14.03
C GLY A 127 10.78 1.75 15.40
#